data_AF-A0A969H0G7-F1
#
_entry.id   AF-A0A969H0G7-F1
#
_cell.length_a   1.000
_cell.length_b   1.000
_cell.length_c   1.000
_cell.angle_alpha   90.00
_cell.angle_beta   90.00
_cell.angle_gamma   90.00
#
_symmetry.space_group_name_H-M   'P 1'
#
loop_
_entity.id
_entity.type
_entity.pdbx_description
1 polymer ?
#
loop_
_entity_poly.entity_id
_entity_poly.type
_entity_poly.pdbx_seq_one_letter_code
_entity_poly.pdbx_strand_id
1 'polypeptide(L)'
;MLAQGESRHLRHNFVGTEQILLGLIAEGTSIAAITLNRHKVNLKNARIEVERIIGRGSDNVAEEIPFTPRAKQLLELSKKEADELGHNYVGTEHLLLGLIREGDGVGVKVLKKLGVDLQRLRNLVLRTISS
;
A
#
# COMPACT_ATOMS: atom_id res chain seq x y z
N MET A 1 -0.46 13.74 1.28
CA MET A 1 -0.02 12.63 0.40
C MET A 1 1.11 11.84 1.06
N LEU A 2 0.78 10.83 1.88
CA LEU A 2 1.78 10.07 2.66
C LEU A 2 2.72 9.25 1.74
N ALA A 3 2.21 8.67 0.65
CA ALA A 3 3.01 7.88 -0.29
C ALA A 3 4.12 8.68 -1.01
N GLN A 4 3.87 9.94 -1.38
CA GLN A 4 4.91 10.82 -1.93
C GLN A 4 5.97 11.16 -0.87
N GLY A 5 5.56 11.33 0.39
CA GLY A 5 6.49 11.50 1.52
C GLY A 5 7.42 10.29 1.67
N GLU A 6 6.88 9.07 1.58
CA GLU A 6 7.66 7.83 1.61
C GLU A 6 8.60 7.70 0.42
N SER A 7 8.17 8.15 -0.77
CA SER A 7 9.03 8.19 -1.97
C SER A 7 10.24 9.10 -1.73
N ARG A 8 10.03 10.30 -1.18
CA ARG A 8 11.11 11.22 -0.80
C ARG A 8 12.01 10.64 0.29
N HIS A 9 11.44 9.99 1.30
CA HIS A 9 12.21 9.35 2.37
C HIS A 9 13.14 8.25 1.84
N LEU A 10 12.67 7.45 0.89
CA LEU A 10 13.46 6.38 0.26
C LEU A 10 14.29 6.85 -0.94
N ARG A 11 14.22 8.15 -1.27
CA ARG A 11 14.87 8.77 -2.43
C ARG A 11 14.42 8.19 -3.79
N HIS A 12 13.20 7.66 -3.84
CA HIS A 12 12.59 7.18 -5.08
C HIS A 12 11.86 8.32 -5.79
N ASN A 13 12.11 8.47 -7.09
CA ASN A 13 11.51 9.51 -7.94
C ASN A 13 10.16 9.10 -8.54
N PHE A 14 9.56 8.03 -8.03
CA PHE A 14 8.26 7.53 -8.47
C PHE A 14 7.48 7.00 -7.26
N VAL A 15 6.15 7.10 -7.33
CA VAL A 15 5.26 6.43 -6.38
C VAL A 15 4.88 5.06 -6.94
N GLY A 16 5.48 4.02 -6.37
CA GLY A 16 5.14 2.62 -6.61
C GLY A 16 4.04 2.11 -5.67
N THR A 17 3.65 0.85 -5.87
CA THR A 17 2.71 0.12 -5.01
C THR A 17 3.17 0.04 -3.55
N GLU A 18 4.49 0.03 -3.36
CA GLU A 18 5.16 -0.07 -2.08
C GLU A 18 5.13 1.26 -1.31
N GLN A 19 5.24 2.41 -1.98
CA GLN A 19 5.05 3.68 -1.29
C GLN A 19 3.58 3.92 -0.95
N ILE A 20 2.65 3.39 -1.74
CA ILE A 20 1.22 3.36 -1.36
C ILE A 20 1.04 2.51 -0.10
N LEU A 21 1.60 1.29 -0.06
CA LEU A 21 1.57 0.45 1.15
C LEU A 21 2.16 1.17 2.36
N LEU A 22 3.34 1.78 2.24
CA LEU A 22 3.96 2.53 3.33
C LEU A 22 3.07 3.69 3.78
N GLY A 23 2.45 4.41 2.84
CA GLY A 23 1.47 5.46 3.14
C GLY A 23 0.25 4.96 3.90
N LEU A 24 -0.29 3.79 3.54
CA LEU A 24 -1.40 3.15 4.26
C LEU A 24 -1.01 2.78 5.69
N ILE A 25 0.20 2.28 5.91
CA ILE A 25 0.70 1.95 7.25
C ILE A 25 0.95 3.22 8.07
N ALA A 26 1.51 4.26 7.43
CA ALA A 26 1.89 5.52 8.08
C ALA A 26 0.68 6.33 8.56
N GLU A 27 -0.49 6.17 7.93
CA GLU A 27 -1.71 6.83 8.39
C GLU A 27 -2.11 6.38 9.81
N GLY A 28 -1.82 5.12 10.19
CA GLY A 28 -1.81 4.65 11.57
C GLY A 28 -3.18 4.38 12.23
N THR A 29 -4.24 5.07 11.84
CA THR A 29 -5.57 4.99 12.48
C THR A 29 -6.67 4.37 11.64
N SER A 30 -6.42 4.17 10.35
CA SER A 30 -7.40 3.65 9.41
C SER A 30 -7.59 2.14 9.52
N ILE A 31 -8.67 1.66 8.91
CA ILE A 31 -8.96 0.24 8.78
C ILE A 31 -7.77 -0.50 8.15
N ALA A 32 -7.15 0.05 7.10
CA ALA A 32 -5.98 -0.57 6.49
C ALA A 32 -4.78 -0.63 7.46
N ALA A 33 -4.44 0.49 8.11
CA ALA A 33 -3.33 0.57 9.05
C ALA A 33 -3.50 -0.39 10.23
N ILE A 34 -4.68 -0.40 10.86
CA ILE A 34 -5.01 -1.26 11.99
C ILE A 34 -4.94 -2.74 11.58
N THR A 35 -5.48 -3.08 10.42
CA THR A 35 -5.51 -4.47 9.91
C THR A 35 -4.10 -4.98 9.61
N LEU A 36 -3.25 -4.14 9.02
CA LEU A 36 -1.83 -4.45 8.78
C LEU A 36 -1.06 -4.60 10.09
N ASN A 37 -1.29 -3.72 11.06
CA ASN A 37 -0.64 -3.81 12.38
C ASN A 37 -1.04 -5.08 13.15
N ARG A 38 -2.30 -5.53 13.05
CA ARG A 38 -2.74 -6.84 13.60
C ARG A 38 -1.96 -8.03 13.00
N HIS A 39 -1.42 -7.88 11.80
CA HIS A 39 -0.53 -8.85 11.15
C HIS A 39 0.96 -8.57 11.40
N LYS A 40 1.28 -7.75 12.41
CA LYS A 40 2.65 -7.33 12.77
C LYS A 40 3.38 -6.57 11.63
N VAL A 41 2.65 -6.02 10.67
CA VAL A 41 3.20 -5.13 9.65
C VAL A 41 3.15 -3.71 10.19
N ASN A 42 4.31 -3.07 10.34
CA ASN A 42 4.44 -1.69 10.79
C ASN A 42 5.36 -0.90 9.86
N LEU A 43 5.37 0.42 10.00
CA LEU A 43 6.09 1.26 9.06
C LEU A 43 7.60 0.96 9.03
N LYS A 44 8.16 0.61 10.20
CA LYS A 44 9.58 0.29 10.33
C LYS A 44 9.96 -0.98 9.57
N ASN A 45 9.26 -2.09 9.79
CA ASN A 45 9.62 -3.35 9.11
C ASN A 45 9.27 -3.32 7.62
N ALA A 46 8.19 -2.64 7.23
CA ALA A 46 7.84 -2.46 5.83
C ALA A 46 8.88 -1.64 5.07
N ARG A 47 9.39 -0.53 5.65
CA ARG A 47 10.48 0.25 5.04
C ARG A 47 11.75 -0.59 4.83
N ILE A 48 12.16 -1.35 5.84
CA ILE A 48 13.34 -2.23 5.74
C ILE A 48 13.17 -3.22 4.59
N GLU A 49 11.99 -3.82 4.46
CA GLU A 49 11.75 -4.81 3.40
C GLU A 49 11.64 -4.16 2.01
N VAL A 50 11.08 -2.94 1.91
CA VAL A 50 11.13 -2.17 0.67
C VAL A 50 12.57 -1.91 0.25
N GLU A 51 13.41 -1.37 1.15
CA GLU A 51 14.82 -1.11 0.86
C GLU A 51 15.57 -2.40 0.44
N ARG A 52 15.22 -3.56 0.99
CA ARG A 52 15.81 -4.85 0.57
C ARG A 52 15.40 -5.30 -0.82
N ILE A 53 14.18 -5.01 -1.24
CA ILE A 53 13.65 -5.47 -2.54
C ILE A 53 14.08 -4.55 -3.68
N ILE A 54 14.03 -3.24 -3.49
CA ILE A 54 14.28 -2.26 -4.56
C ILE A 54 15.51 -1.38 -4.34
N GLY A 55 16.18 -1.49 -3.19
CA GLY A 55 17.29 -0.62 -2.82
C GLY A 55 16.83 0.74 -2.31
N ARG A 56 17.80 1.65 -2.16
CA ARG A 56 17.56 3.09 -2.01
C ARG A 56 17.68 3.75 -3.38
N GLY A 57 16.89 4.80 -3.60
CA GLY A 57 16.96 5.58 -4.82
C GLY A 57 18.11 6.58 -4.85
N SER A 58 18.04 7.50 -5.82
CA SER A 58 19.11 8.45 -6.14
C SER A 58 19.10 9.70 -5.26
N ASP A 59 20.27 10.30 -5.04
CA ASP A 59 20.40 11.56 -4.29
C ASP A 59 19.66 12.76 -4.93
N ASN A 60 19.42 12.69 -6.24
CA ASN A 60 18.61 13.67 -6.96
C ASN A 60 17.12 13.34 -6.82
N VAL A 61 16.45 14.05 -5.92
CA VAL A 61 14.99 13.96 -5.73
C VAL A 61 14.30 14.88 -6.74
N ALA A 62 13.45 14.32 -7.59
CA ALA A 62 12.66 15.07 -8.55
C ALA A 62 11.68 16.04 -7.86
N GLU A 63 11.40 17.16 -8.53
CA GLU A 63 10.41 18.15 -8.08
C GLU A 63 9.01 17.51 -8.07
N GLU A 64 8.66 16.86 -9.18
CA GLU A 64 7.45 16.05 -9.34
C GLU A 64 7.75 14.55 -9.17
N ILE A 65 6.91 13.84 -8.41
CA ILE A 65 7.02 12.40 -8.17
C ILE A 65 5.77 11.72 -8.74
N PRO A 66 5.81 11.27 -10.01
CA PRO A 66 4.65 10.67 -10.65
C PRO A 66 4.39 9.24 -10.16
N PHE A 67 3.15 8.78 -10.32
CA PHE A 67 2.78 7.38 -10.06
C PHE A 67 3.25 6.47 -11.18
N THR A 68 3.78 5.31 -10.81
CA THR A 68 4.09 4.23 -11.76
C THR A 68 2.81 3.68 -12.43
N PRO A 69 2.90 3.04 -13.61
CA PRO A 69 1.73 2.42 -14.25
C PRO A 69 1.00 1.42 -13.34
N ARG A 70 1.74 0.61 -12.57
CA ARG A 70 1.17 -0.33 -11.59
C ARG A 70 0.48 0.39 -10.44
N ALA A 71 1.06 1.47 -9.93
CA ALA A 71 0.41 2.27 -8.90
C ALA A 71 -0.90 2.90 -9.41
N LYS A 72 -0.94 3.38 -10.66
CA LYS A 72 -2.19 3.84 -11.29
C LYS A 72 -3.22 2.72 -11.41
N GLN A 73 -2.79 1.54 -11.87
CA GLN A 73 -3.65 0.35 -11.93
C GLN A 73 -4.22 -0.04 -10.55
N LEU A 74 -3.41 0.02 -9.49
CA LEU A 74 -3.85 -0.20 -8.12
C LEU A 74 -4.96 0.77 -7.72
N LEU A 75 -4.82 2.07 -8.03
CA LEU A 75 -5.84 3.07 -7.74
C LEU A 75 -7.16 2.77 -8.47
N GLU A 76 -7.09 2.37 -9.74
CA GLU A 76 -8.27 1.94 -10.51
C GLU A 76 -8.94 0.69 -9.91
N LEU A 77 -8.14 -0.30 -9.49
CA LEU A 77 -8.66 -1.49 -8.81
C LEU A 77 -9.30 -1.13 -7.47
N SER A 78 -8.73 -0.18 -6.73
CA SER A 78 -9.29 0.29 -5.46
C SER A 78 -10.64 0.96 -5.65
N LYS A 79 -10.80 1.73 -6.73
CA LYS A 79 -12.09 2.29 -7.11
C LYS A 79 -13.11 1.20 -7.42
N LYS A 80 -12.72 0.17 -8.18
CA LYS A 80 -13.60 -0.96 -8.46
C LYS A 80 -14.04 -1.71 -7.20
N GLU A 81 -13.15 -1.89 -6.23
CA GLU A 81 -13.50 -2.52 -4.95
C GLU A 81 -14.52 -1.67 -4.17
N ALA A 82 -14.38 -0.34 -4.16
CA ALA A 82 -15.37 0.54 -3.55
C ALA A 82 -16.73 0.44 -4.26
N ASP A 83 -16.74 0.48 -5.60
CA ASP A 83 -17.96 0.34 -6.41
C ASP A 83 -18.65 -1.02 -6.18
N GLU A 84 -17.87 -2.12 -6.17
CA GLU A 84 -18.37 -3.48 -5.90
C GLU A 84 -18.97 -3.63 -4.49
N LEU A 85 -18.49 -2.83 -3.53
CA LEU A 85 -19.00 -2.78 -2.15
C LEU A 85 -20.14 -1.75 -1.96
N GLY A 86 -20.53 -1.01 -3.01
CA GLY A 86 -21.56 0.02 -2.94
C GLY A 86 -21.14 1.29 -2.20
N HIS A 87 -19.84 1.56 -2.12
CA HIS A 87 -19.28 2.72 -1.44
C HIS A 87 -19.04 3.88 -2.41
N ASN A 88 -19.56 5.06 -2.07
CA ASN A 88 -19.43 6.26 -2.93
C ASN A 88 -18.04 6.92 -2.89
N TYR A 89 -17.12 6.44 -2.06
CA TYR A 89 -15.79 6.99 -1.91
C TYR A 89 -14.73 5.90 -1.68
N VAL A 90 -13.50 6.16 -2.14
CA VAL A 90 -12.36 5.27 -1.98
C VAL A 90 -11.64 5.58 -0.67
N GLY A 91 -11.95 4.80 0.37
CA GLY A 91 -11.16 4.76 1.61
C GLY A 91 -9.88 3.90 1.54
N THR A 92 -9.13 3.88 2.65
CA THR A 92 -7.85 3.18 2.80
C THR A 92 -7.95 1.66 2.65
N GLU A 93 -9.09 1.12 3.07
CA GLU A 93 -9.44 -0.29 3.00
C GLU A 93 -9.58 -0.74 1.55
N HIS A 94 -10.16 0.09 0.69
CA HIS A 94 -10.21 -0.17 -0.75
C HIS A 94 -8.84 -0.07 -1.39
N LEU A 95 -7.99 0.86 -0.95
CA LEU A 95 -6.59 0.94 -1.40
C LEU A 95 -5.82 -0.33 -1.04
N LEU A 96 -6.04 -0.88 0.15
CA LEU A 96 -5.45 -2.16 0.56
C LEU A 96 -6.00 -3.34 -0.24
N LEU A 97 -7.31 -3.37 -0.51
CA LEU A 97 -7.94 -4.38 -1.37
C LEU A 97 -7.43 -4.31 -2.81
N GLY A 98 -7.28 -3.10 -3.35
CA GLY A 98 -6.71 -2.84 -4.67
C GLY A 98 -5.24 -3.24 -4.77
N LEU A 99 -4.45 -3.01 -3.72
CA LEU A 99 -3.07 -3.50 -3.61
C LEU A 99 -3.04 -5.04 -3.70
N ILE A 100 -3.88 -5.72 -2.94
CA ILE A 100 -3.97 -7.19 -2.93
C ILE A 100 -4.41 -7.70 -4.31
N ARG A 101 -5.37 -7.03 -4.97
CA ARG A 101 -5.90 -7.42 -6.29
C ARG A 101 -4.92 -7.15 -7.44
N GLU A 102 -4.05 -6.14 -7.33
CA GLU A 102 -2.96 -5.92 -8.29
C GLU A 102 -1.94 -7.07 -8.26
N GLY A 103 -1.70 -7.65 -7.08
CA GLY A 103 -1.16 -9.01 -6.90
C GLY A 103 0.36 -9.17 -6.98
N ASP A 104 1.04 -8.47 -7.89
CA ASP A 104 2.47 -8.71 -8.20
C ASP A 104 3.40 -7.51 -7.98
N GLY A 105 2.86 -6.38 -7.56
CA GLY A 105 3.61 -5.18 -7.19
C GLY A 105 4.53 -5.40 -6.00
N VAL A 106 5.50 -4.50 -5.84
CA VAL A 106 6.47 -4.54 -4.74
C VAL A 106 5.76 -4.48 -3.38
N GLY A 107 4.66 -3.72 -3.25
CA GLY A 107 3.90 -3.68 -2.00
C GLY A 107 3.36 -5.06 -1.61
N VAL A 108 2.87 -5.86 -2.56
CA VAL A 108 2.43 -7.23 -2.29
C VAL A 108 3.62 -8.13 -1.94
N LYS A 109 4.75 -7.98 -2.62
CA LYS A 109 5.98 -8.73 -2.30
C LYS A 109 6.45 -8.43 -0.88
N VAL A 110 6.39 -7.18 -0.43
CA VAL A 110 6.71 -6.77 0.95
C VAL A 110 5.78 -7.48 1.95
N LEU A 111 4.47 -7.47 1.73
CA LEU A 111 3.52 -8.17 2.60
C LEU A 111 3.83 -9.67 2.68
N LYS A 112 4.08 -10.32 1.55
CA LYS A 112 4.47 -11.74 1.50
C LYS A 112 5.77 -12.01 2.26
N LYS A 113 6.78 -11.15 2.12
CA LYS A 113 8.07 -11.26 2.82
C LYS A 113 7.97 -11.06 4.33
N LEU A 114 7.01 -10.24 4.77
CA LEU A 114 6.67 -10.07 6.18
C LEU A 114 5.77 -11.19 6.74
N GLY A 115 5.51 -12.24 5.94
CA GLY A 115 4.74 -13.41 6.38
C GLY A 115 3.22 -13.20 6.39
N VAL A 116 2.72 -12.19 5.66
CA VAL A 116 1.29 -11.92 5.56
C VAL A 116 0.64 -12.86 4.56
N ASP A 117 -0.38 -13.57 5.01
CA ASP A 117 -1.34 -14.26 4.13
C ASP A 117 -2.32 -13.23 3.56
N LEU A 118 -2.25 -13.03 2.24
CA LEU A 118 -3.06 -12.02 1.55
C LEU A 118 -4.54 -12.36 1.49
N GLN A 119 -4.89 -13.65 1.42
CA GLN A 119 -6.29 -14.08 1.40
C GLN A 119 -6.91 -13.84 2.78
N ARG A 120 -6.18 -14.19 3.84
CA ARG A 120 -6.59 -13.90 5.22
C ARG A 120 -6.70 -12.40 5.47
N LEU A 121 -5.74 -11.61 4.99
CA LEU A 121 -5.78 -10.15 5.11
C LEU A 121 -7.01 -9.57 4.40
N ARG A 122 -7.27 -9.96 3.14
CA ARG A 122 -8.45 -9.54 2.37
C ARG A 122 -9.74 -9.87 3.11
N ASN A 123 -9.88 -11.10 3.60
CA ASN A 123 -11.07 -11.52 4.33
C ASN A 123 -11.29 -10.72 5.62
N LEU A 124 -10.22 -10.35 6.32
CA LEU A 124 -10.33 -9.52 7.53
C LEU A 124 -10.80 -8.10 7.20
N VAL A 125 -10.26 -7.49 6.13
CA VAL A 125 -10.68 -6.16 5.67
C VAL A 125 -12.15 -6.17 5.32
N LEU A 126 -12.61 -7.12 4.49
CA LEU A 126 -14.01 -7.24 4.10
C LEU A 126 -14.94 -7.40 5.32
N ARG A 127 -14.56 -8.23 6.30
CA ARG A 127 -15.32 -8.38 7.54
C ARG A 127 -15.42 -7.10 8.36
N THR A 128 -14.37 -6.27 8.35
CA THR A 128 -14.33 -5.01 9.11
C THR A 128 -15.18 -3.93 8.45
N ILE A 129 -15.39 -4.03 7.14
CA ILE A 129 -16.21 -3.09 6.36
C ILE A 129 -17.70 -3.43 6.50
N SER A 130 -18.04 -4.72 6.55
CA SER A 130 -19.43 -5.18 6.65
C SER A 130 -19.99 -5.16 8.08
N SER A 131 -19.19 -4.79 9.08
CA SER A 131 -19.55 -4.74 10.51
C SER A 131 -19.84 -3.32 10.97
#